data_AF-U5L676-F1
#
_entry.id   AF-U5L676-F1
#
_cell.length_a   1.000
_cell.length_b   1.000
_cell.length_c   1.000
_cell.angle_alpha   90.00
_cell.angle_beta   90.00
_cell.angle_gamma   90.00
#
_symmetry.space_group_name_H-M   'P 1'
#
loop_
_entity.id
_entity.type
_entity.pdbx_description
1 polymer ?
#
loop_
_entity_poly.entity_id
_entity_poly.type
_entity_poly.pdbx_seq_one_letter_code
_entity_poly.pdbx_strand_id
1 'polypeptide(L)'
;MKYFVDDDHWDVQGYSKELQKLLPRFNKETANFLKNHSFHDGKVVSLTVLNKENGITKDPTTILMVIKQYDETAGTYEIQWQNVRKFFMDYDITRNVYGNNPKEIAFGGRNGLDDWGYDEITPLSKKKLKHEIFLFSQTKIIIHCSNIKIRKVKA
;
A
#
# COMPACT_ATOMS: atom_id res chain seq x y z
N MET A 1 8.38 9.70 0.10
CA MET A 1 9.15 8.45 0.02
C MET A 1 10.61 8.78 0.24
N LYS A 2 11.33 7.88 0.90
CA LYS A 2 12.75 8.01 1.23
C LYS A 2 13.64 7.27 0.22
N TYR A 3 13.20 6.10 -0.25
CA TYR A 3 14.01 5.23 -1.11
C TYR A 3 13.57 5.25 -2.58
N PHE A 4 12.27 5.41 -2.83
CA PHE A 4 11.71 5.52 -4.19
C PHE A 4 11.26 6.95 -4.44
N VAL A 5 12.24 7.86 -4.63
CA VAL A 5 11.97 9.31 -4.75
C VAL A 5 11.45 9.66 -6.14
N ASP A 6 12.16 9.22 -7.17
CA ASP A 6 11.82 9.31 -8.60
C ASP A 6 12.67 8.28 -9.37
N ASP A 7 12.38 8.08 -10.66
CA ASP A 7 12.99 7.02 -11.48
C ASP A 7 14.54 7.08 -11.55
N ASP A 8 15.14 8.26 -11.37
CA ASP A 8 16.59 8.45 -11.38
C ASP A 8 17.24 8.23 -10.00
N HIS A 9 16.44 8.19 -8.93
CA HIS A 9 16.90 8.16 -7.54
C HIS A 9 16.32 6.99 -6.72
N TRP A 10 16.08 5.83 -7.34
CA TRP A 10 15.68 4.62 -6.61
C TRP A 10 16.83 3.97 -5.86
N ASP A 11 16.71 3.86 -4.53
CA ASP A 11 17.59 3.08 -3.66
C ASP A 11 16.93 1.76 -3.23
N VAL A 12 16.78 0.84 -4.20
CA VAL A 12 16.20 -0.49 -3.99
C VAL A 12 16.97 -1.28 -2.92
N GLN A 13 18.31 -1.18 -2.93
CA GLN A 13 19.16 -1.91 -1.98
C GLN A 13 19.01 -1.37 -0.56
N GLY A 14 18.96 -0.05 -0.39
CA GLY A 14 18.70 0.60 0.89
C GLY A 14 17.32 0.27 1.43
N TYR A 15 16.29 0.29 0.57
CA TYR A 15 14.95 -0.13 0.97
C TYR A 15 14.93 -1.59 1.42
N SER A 16 15.53 -2.49 0.64
CA SER A 16 15.61 -3.92 0.98
C SER A 16 16.27 -4.16 2.34
N LYS A 17 17.40 -3.48 2.63
CA LYS A 17 18.08 -3.54 3.94
C LYS A 17 17.20 -3.01 5.06
N GLU A 18 16.43 -1.95 4.83
CA GLU A 18 15.54 -1.38 5.84
C GLU A 18 14.34 -2.31 6.10
N LEU A 19 13.72 -2.82 5.04
CA LEU A 19 12.62 -3.78 5.14
C LEU A 19 13.05 -5.03 5.90
N GLN A 20 14.26 -5.56 5.64
CA GLN A 20 14.81 -6.71 6.36
C GLN A 20 14.88 -6.49 7.87
N LYS A 21 15.22 -5.28 8.33
CA LYS A 21 15.22 -4.93 9.77
C LYS A 21 13.81 -4.84 10.35
N LEU A 22 12.81 -4.53 9.52
CA LEU A 22 11.41 -4.43 9.94
C LEU A 22 10.69 -5.78 9.95
N LEU A 23 11.12 -6.77 9.15
CA LEU A 23 10.48 -8.09 9.06
C LEU A 23 10.15 -8.72 10.43
N PRO A 24 11.03 -8.69 11.46
CA PRO A 24 10.74 -9.26 12.77
C PRO A 24 9.56 -8.60 13.51
N ARG A 25 9.09 -7.41 13.09
CA ARG A 25 7.96 -6.72 13.70
C ARG A 25 6.61 -7.26 13.22
N PHE A 26 6.58 -7.99 12.11
CA PHE A 26 5.35 -8.51 11.52
C PHE A 26 5.09 -9.96 11.92
N ASN A 27 3.86 -10.41 11.76
CA ASN A 27 3.57 -11.84 11.88
C ASN A 27 4.25 -12.63 10.74
N LYS A 28 4.38 -13.95 10.90
CA LYS A 28 5.06 -14.82 9.93
C LYS A 28 4.51 -14.67 8.50
N GLU A 29 3.20 -14.60 8.35
CA GLU A 29 2.54 -14.49 7.04
C GLU A 29 2.89 -13.17 6.33
N THR A 30 2.75 -12.05 7.03
CA THR A 30 3.07 -10.71 6.51
C THR A 30 4.56 -10.58 6.21
N ALA A 31 5.42 -11.05 7.12
CA ALA A 31 6.87 -11.03 6.91
C ALA A 31 7.28 -11.88 5.70
N ASN A 32 6.64 -13.04 5.51
CA ASN A 32 6.90 -13.89 4.35
C ASN A 32 6.42 -13.25 3.05
N PHE A 33 5.27 -12.57 3.05
CA PHE A 33 4.81 -11.81 1.90
C PHE A 33 5.80 -10.71 1.54
N LEU A 34 6.11 -9.81 2.49
CA LEU A 34 6.99 -8.66 2.26
C LEU A 34 8.42 -9.05 1.86
N LYS A 35 8.86 -10.27 2.22
CA LYS A 35 10.20 -10.76 1.85
C LYS A 35 10.27 -11.28 0.41
N ASN A 36 9.21 -11.93 -0.06
CA ASN A 36 9.26 -12.73 -1.29
C ASN A 36 8.34 -12.20 -2.41
N HIS A 37 7.48 -11.23 -2.10
CA HIS A 37 6.46 -10.74 -3.01
C HIS A 37 6.33 -9.21 -2.90
N SER A 38 5.74 -8.63 -3.95
CA SER A 38 5.36 -7.22 -4.03
C SER A 38 3.91 -7.14 -4.48
N PHE A 39 3.26 -6.00 -4.26
CA PHE A 39 1.96 -5.68 -4.85
C PHE A 39 2.07 -5.01 -6.22
N HIS A 40 3.27 -4.79 -6.76
CA HIS A 40 3.49 -4.22 -8.10
C HIS A 40 2.56 -4.85 -9.14
N ASP A 41 1.90 -4.02 -9.94
CA ASP A 41 0.88 -4.38 -10.95
C ASP A 41 -0.39 -5.02 -10.36
N GLY A 42 -0.54 -5.04 -9.04
CA GLY A 42 -1.71 -5.54 -8.35
C GLY A 42 -2.87 -4.54 -8.44
N LYS A 43 -4.02 -5.03 -8.90
CA LYS A 43 -5.24 -4.23 -9.04
C LYS A 43 -5.88 -3.95 -7.68
N VAL A 44 -6.04 -2.67 -7.35
CA VAL A 44 -6.81 -2.27 -6.17
C VAL A 44 -8.30 -2.55 -6.40
N VAL A 45 -8.85 -3.47 -5.63
CA VAL A 45 -10.26 -3.90 -5.74
C VAL A 45 -11.15 -3.08 -4.80
N SER A 46 -10.69 -2.83 -3.58
CA SER A 46 -11.43 -2.02 -2.60
C SER A 46 -10.51 -1.38 -1.58
N LEU A 47 -11.00 -0.28 -1.00
CA LEU A 47 -10.37 0.42 0.11
C LEU A 47 -11.46 0.80 1.12
N THR A 48 -11.35 0.28 2.34
CA THR A 48 -12.36 0.46 3.39
C THR A 48 -11.71 1.05 4.63
N VAL A 49 -12.27 2.16 5.13
CA VAL A 49 -11.91 2.74 6.42
C VAL A 49 -12.91 2.27 7.47
N LEU A 50 -12.43 1.59 8.51
CA LEU A 50 -13.26 1.09 9.61
C LEU A 50 -12.87 1.80 10.91
N ASN A 51 -13.78 2.61 11.45
CA ASN A 51 -13.60 3.22 12.76
C ASN A 51 -14.26 2.35 13.85
N LYS A 52 -13.47 1.60 14.62
CA LYS A 52 -13.96 0.68 15.66
C LYS A 52 -13.97 1.34 17.03
N GLU A 53 -14.52 2.56 17.09
CA GLU A 53 -14.59 3.36 18.31
C GLU A 53 -15.37 2.61 19.40
N ASN A 54 -14.85 2.63 20.63
CA ASN A 54 -15.43 1.95 21.78
C ASN A 54 -15.09 2.60 23.13
N GLY A 55 -14.62 3.86 23.11
CA GLY A 55 -14.20 4.63 24.29
C GLY A 55 -12.90 4.16 24.98
N ILE A 56 -12.35 3.01 24.61
CA ILE A 56 -11.25 2.35 25.34
C ILE A 56 -10.00 2.20 24.47
N THR A 57 -10.17 1.85 23.19
CA THR A 57 -9.06 1.49 22.30
C THR A 57 -8.41 2.73 21.71
N LYS A 58 -7.11 2.91 21.95
CA LYS A 58 -6.34 3.97 21.29
C LYS A 58 -6.16 3.69 19.80
N ASP A 59 -6.33 4.74 18.98
CA ASP A 59 -6.29 4.68 17.52
C ASP A 59 -7.18 3.52 17.01
N PRO A 60 -8.52 3.58 17.18
CA PRO A 60 -9.39 2.44 16.86
C PRO A 60 -9.60 2.23 15.35
N THR A 61 -9.10 3.15 14.52
CA THR A 61 -9.25 3.11 13.08
C THR A 61 -8.37 2.02 12.45
N THR A 62 -8.97 1.24 11.56
CA THR A 62 -8.31 0.25 10.69
C THR A 62 -8.59 0.60 9.24
N ILE A 63 -7.59 0.46 8.37
CA ILE A 63 -7.78 0.54 6.93
C ILE A 63 -7.59 -0.84 6.33
N LEU A 64 -8.50 -1.25 5.46
CA LEU A 64 -8.43 -2.50 4.70
C LEU A 64 -8.32 -2.17 3.23
N MET A 65 -7.38 -2.79 2.52
CA MET A 65 -7.33 -2.75 1.06
C MET A 65 -7.29 -4.15 0.51
N VAL A 66 -8.15 -4.44 -0.45
CA VAL A 66 -8.15 -5.71 -1.19
C VAL A 66 -7.45 -5.47 -2.52
N ILE A 67 -6.48 -6.31 -2.84
CA ILE A 67 -5.67 -6.23 -4.05
C ILE A 67 -5.73 -7.57 -4.75
N LYS A 68 -6.05 -7.56 -6.04
CA LYS A 68 -5.96 -8.72 -6.90
C LYS A 68 -4.63 -8.67 -7.64
N GLN A 69 -3.74 -9.62 -7.39
CA GLN A 69 -2.47 -9.71 -8.11
C GLN A 69 -2.73 -10.03 -9.60
N TYR A 70 -1.90 -9.48 -10.48
CA TYR A 70 -2.02 -9.72 -11.92
C TYR A 70 -1.69 -11.17 -12.29
N ASP A 71 -0.70 -11.77 -11.62
CA ASP A 71 -0.42 -13.20 -11.75
C ASP A 71 -1.64 -14.00 -11.25
N GLU A 72 -2.31 -14.69 -12.18
CA GLU A 72 -3.53 -15.47 -11.92
C GLU A 72 -3.33 -16.54 -10.84
N THR A 73 -2.09 -16.99 -10.63
CA THR A 73 -1.74 -17.95 -9.57
C THR A 73 -1.48 -17.29 -8.21
N ALA A 74 -1.13 -16.00 -8.20
CA ALA A 74 -0.83 -15.25 -6.99
C ALA A 74 -2.09 -14.95 -6.17
N GLY A 75 -3.23 -14.69 -6.81
CA GLY A 75 -4.54 -14.58 -6.18
C GLY A 75 -4.84 -13.22 -5.52
N THR A 76 -5.87 -13.19 -4.67
CA THR A 76 -6.33 -11.96 -4.00
C THR A 76 -5.76 -11.85 -2.59
N TYR A 77 -5.33 -10.67 -2.21
CA TYR A 77 -4.79 -10.36 -0.88
C TYR A 77 -5.59 -9.25 -0.23
N GLU A 78 -5.63 -9.29 1.10
CA GLU A 78 -6.12 -8.19 1.92
C GLU A 78 -4.96 -7.67 2.77
N ILE A 79 -4.72 -6.37 2.69
CA ILE A 79 -3.82 -5.64 3.58
C ILE A 79 -4.68 -4.94 4.64
N GLN A 80 -4.29 -5.08 5.90
CA GLN A 80 -4.87 -4.35 7.02
C GLN A 80 -3.82 -3.47 7.69
N TRP A 81 -4.06 -2.17 7.74
CA TRP A 81 -3.32 -1.25 8.60
C TRP A 81 -4.09 -1.05 9.89
N GLN A 82 -3.49 -1.48 11.00
CA GLN A 82 -4.14 -1.48 12.31
C GLN A 82 -3.62 -0.34 13.19
N ASN A 83 -4.51 0.23 13.98
CA ASN A 83 -4.22 1.37 14.84
C ASN A 83 -3.70 2.58 14.06
N VAL A 84 -4.47 2.97 13.06
CA VAL A 84 -4.16 4.07 12.15
C VAL A 84 -4.33 5.40 12.88
N ARG A 85 -3.28 6.23 12.83
CA ARG A 85 -3.26 7.59 13.41
C ARG A 85 -3.26 8.71 12.37
N LYS A 86 -2.89 8.37 11.14
CA LYS A 86 -2.88 9.29 9.99
C LYS A 86 -3.20 8.47 8.76
N PHE A 87 -4.14 8.97 7.98
CA PHE A 87 -4.46 8.49 6.66
C PHE A 87 -4.57 9.70 5.74
N PHE A 88 -3.92 9.63 4.59
CA PHE A 88 -4.02 10.62 3.54
C PHE A 88 -4.07 9.89 2.21
N MET A 89 -4.95 10.35 1.34
CA MET A 89 -5.11 9.85 -0.01
C MET A 89 -5.36 11.03 -0.92
N ASP A 90 -4.45 11.25 -1.86
CA ASP A 90 -4.56 12.27 -2.88
C ASP A 90 -5.03 11.61 -4.17
N TYR A 91 -6.35 11.48 -4.31
CA TYR A 91 -6.96 10.89 -5.50
C TYR A 91 -7.49 11.98 -6.42
N ASP A 92 -7.01 11.97 -7.65
CA ASP A 92 -7.54 12.78 -8.74
C ASP A 92 -7.43 11.95 -10.02
N ILE A 93 -8.58 11.50 -10.50
CA ILE A 93 -8.67 10.64 -11.69
C ILE A 93 -8.17 11.33 -12.95
N THR A 94 -8.16 12.66 -13.00
CA THR A 94 -7.69 13.41 -14.17
C THR A 94 -6.18 13.31 -14.37
N ARG A 95 -5.42 12.90 -13.34
CA ARG A 95 -3.98 12.58 -13.43
C ARG A 95 -3.71 11.19 -14.00
N ASN A 96 -4.71 10.30 -14.01
CA ASN A 96 -4.55 8.97 -14.57
C ASN A 96 -4.67 9.01 -16.10
N VAL A 97 -3.56 9.26 -16.77
CA VAL A 97 -3.48 9.38 -18.23
C VAL A 97 -2.28 8.59 -18.75
N TYR A 98 -2.33 8.11 -20.00
CA TYR A 98 -1.15 7.50 -20.61
C TYR A 98 -0.14 8.59 -20.99
N GLY A 99 1.16 8.31 -20.84
CA GLY A 99 2.22 9.27 -21.17
C GLY A 99 2.18 9.74 -22.63
N ASN A 100 1.70 8.89 -23.55
CA ASN A 100 1.53 9.22 -24.97
C ASN A 100 0.18 9.87 -25.31
N ASN A 101 -0.78 9.92 -24.37
CA ASN A 101 -2.07 10.59 -24.56
C ASN A 101 -2.56 11.27 -23.26
N PRO A 102 -2.01 12.44 -22.90
CA PRO A 102 -2.29 13.09 -21.62
C PRO A 102 -3.68 13.76 -21.56
N LYS A 103 -4.46 13.73 -22.64
CA LYS A 103 -5.78 14.38 -22.72
C LYS A 103 -6.93 13.45 -22.37
N GLU A 104 -6.66 12.16 -22.28
CA GLU A 104 -7.68 11.15 -22.03
C GLU A 104 -7.36 10.37 -20.76
N ILE A 105 -8.38 10.24 -19.91
CA ILE A 105 -8.28 9.41 -18.71
C ILE A 105 -8.08 7.96 -19.15
N ALA A 106 -7.04 7.32 -18.62
CA ALA A 106 -6.72 5.93 -18.89
C ALA A 106 -7.94 5.03 -18.65
N PHE A 107 -8.18 4.11 -19.58
CA PHE A 107 -9.35 3.22 -19.57
C PHE A 107 -10.71 3.93 -19.42
N GLY A 108 -10.81 5.22 -19.76
CA GLY A 108 -12.02 6.02 -19.56
C GLY A 108 -12.44 6.15 -18.10
N GLY A 109 -11.48 6.04 -17.16
CA GLY A 109 -11.72 6.14 -15.71
C GLY A 109 -12.32 4.89 -15.06
N ARG A 110 -12.56 3.81 -15.82
CA ARG A 110 -13.21 2.59 -15.31
C ARG A 110 -12.36 1.81 -14.28
N ASN A 111 -11.06 2.06 -14.24
CA ASN A 111 -10.16 1.44 -13.27
C ASN A 111 -10.10 2.18 -11.92
N GLY A 112 -10.66 3.39 -11.81
CA GLY A 112 -10.67 4.17 -10.57
C GLY A 112 -9.25 4.44 -10.04
N LEU A 113 -8.94 3.86 -8.88
CA LEU A 113 -7.63 4.01 -8.22
C LEU A 113 -6.47 3.45 -9.03
N ASP A 114 -6.77 2.55 -9.96
CA ASP A 114 -5.79 1.86 -10.80
C ASP A 114 -4.87 0.90 -10.03
N ASP A 115 -3.89 0.34 -10.73
CA ASP A 115 -3.01 -0.68 -10.19
C ASP A 115 -1.90 -0.08 -9.30
N TRP A 116 -1.36 -0.93 -8.43
CA TRP A 116 -0.30 -0.58 -7.49
C TRP A 116 1.05 -0.45 -8.21
N GLY A 117 1.65 0.73 -8.13
CA GLY A 117 2.98 1.00 -8.68
C GLY A 117 4.05 0.53 -7.71
N TYR A 118 4.33 1.33 -6.69
CA TYR A 118 5.39 1.04 -5.74
C TYR A 118 5.06 1.58 -4.35
N ASP A 119 5.72 1.02 -3.34
CA ASP A 119 5.48 1.37 -1.94
C ASP A 119 6.75 1.26 -1.10
N GLU A 120 6.75 1.98 0.02
CA GLU A 120 7.75 1.80 1.06
C GLU A 120 7.14 1.75 2.46
N ILE A 121 7.58 0.76 3.24
CA ILE A 121 7.30 0.66 4.67
C ILE A 121 8.54 1.11 5.44
N THR A 122 8.39 2.17 6.25
CA THR A 122 9.48 2.74 7.05
C THR A 122 9.08 2.90 8.52
N PRO A 123 10.03 2.85 9.47
CA PRO A 123 9.73 3.10 10.87
C PRO A 123 9.50 4.61 11.11
N LEU A 124 8.41 4.95 11.80
CA LEU A 124 8.22 6.30 12.37
C LEU A 124 8.75 6.38 13.81
N SER A 125 8.73 5.24 14.50
CA SER A 125 9.28 5.05 15.84
C SER A 125 9.43 3.56 16.11
N LYS A 126 9.87 3.20 17.32
CA LYS A 126 9.92 1.79 17.78
C LYS A 126 8.57 1.07 17.66
N LYS A 127 7.45 1.79 17.78
CA LYS A 127 6.09 1.21 17.81
C LYS A 127 5.21 1.57 16.61
N LYS A 128 5.65 2.50 15.75
CA LYS A 128 4.83 3.01 14.64
C LYS A 128 5.54 2.85 13.30
N LEU A 129 4.74 2.66 12.26
CA LEU A 129 5.17 2.49 10.88
C LEU A 129 4.52 3.57 10.01
N LYS A 130 5.20 3.90 8.92
CA LYS A 130 4.65 4.63 7.78
C LYS A 130 4.63 3.68 6.60
N HIS A 131 3.51 3.62 5.90
CA HIS A 131 3.41 3.01 4.59
C HIS A 131 3.07 4.11 3.59
N GLU A 132 3.97 4.38 2.65
CA GLU A 132 3.70 5.24 1.49
C GLU A 132 3.47 4.33 0.29
N ILE A 133 2.38 4.55 -0.44
CA ILE A 133 2.00 3.78 -1.62
C ILE A 133 1.76 4.77 -2.76
N PHE A 134 2.26 4.43 -3.93
CA PHE A 134 2.06 5.16 -5.17
C PHE A 134 1.40 4.24 -6.19
N LEU A 135 0.22 4.63 -6.67
CA LEU A 135 -0.53 3.90 -7.70
C LEU A 135 -0.17 4.44 -9.09
N PHE A 136 -0.35 3.65 -10.14
CA PHE A 136 -0.10 4.10 -11.51
C PHE A 136 -1.00 5.26 -11.95
N SER A 137 -2.15 5.44 -11.28
CA SER A 137 -2.99 6.65 -11.41
C SER A 137 -2.36 7.95 -10.89
N GLN A 138 -1.11 7.90 -10.42
CA GLN A 138 -0.42 8.96 -9.67
C GLN A 138 -1.06 9.29 -8.31
N THR A 139 -1.97 8.43 -7.85
CA THR A 139 -2.58 8.54 -6.53
C THR A 139 -1.55 8.19 -5.46
N LYS A 140 -1.37 9.10 -4.50
CA LYS A 140 -0.51 8.86 -3.33
C LYS A 140 -1.34 8.53 -2.11
N ILE A 141 -1.02 7.40 -1.47
CA ILE A 141 -1.62 6.98 -0.20
C ILE A 141 -0.55 6.97 0.89
N ILE A 142 -0.82 7.59 2.03
CA ILE A 142 0.07 7.62 3.20
C ILE A 142 -0.69 7.14 4.42
N ILE A 143 -0.18 6.09 5.06
CA ILE A 143 -0.78 5.50 6.25
C ILE A 143 0.25 5.45 7.38
N HIS A 144 -0.08 6.03 8.53
CA HIS A 144 0.69 5.84 9.76
C HIS A 144 -0.07 4.88 10.69
N CYS A 145 0.52 3.75 11.03
CA CYS A 145 -0.14 2.70 11.82
C CYS A 145 0.79 2.09 12.87
N SER A 146 0.25 1.23 13.74
CA SER A 146 1.08 0.42 14.66
C SER A 146 1.50 -0.91 14.04
N ASN A 147 0.65 -1.49 13.20
CA ASN A 147 0.85 -2.82 12.63
C ASN A 147 0.27 -2.91 11.21
N ILE A 148 0.82 -3.81 10.42
CA ILE A 148 0.35 -4.17 9.09
C ILE A 148 0.14 -5.69 9.07
N LYS A 149 -1.00 -6.14 8.57
CA LYS A 149 -1.27 -7.56 8.33
C LYS A 149 -1.59 -7.76 6.87
N ILE A 150 -0.91 -8.71 6.24
CA ILE A 150 -1.18 -9.13 4.87
C ILE A 150 -1.60 -10.59 4.91
N ARG A 151 -2.71 -10.90 4.26
CA ARG A 151 -3.21 -12.27 4.14
C ARG A 151 -3.76 -12.54 2.75
N LYS A 152 -3.61 -13.77 2.28
CA LYS A 152 -4.28 -14.22 1.06
C LYS A 152 -5.77 -14.45 1.38
N VAL A 153 -6.65 -13.86 0.58
CA VAL A 153 -8.10 -14.09 0.67
C VAL A 153 -8.38 -15.45 0.02
N LYS A 154 -9.00 -16.35 0.77
CA LYS A 154 -9.48 -17.61 0.20
C LYS A 154 -10.68 -17.31 -0.69
N ALA A 155 -10.66 -17.84 -1.91
CA ALA A 155 -11.81 -17.84 -2.81
C ALA A 155 -12.95 -18.66 -2.20
#